data_AF-A0A561CK06-F1
#
_entry.id   AF-A0A561CK06-F1
#
_cell.length_a   1.000
_cell.length_b   1.000
_cell.length_c   1.000
_cell.angle_alpha   90.00
_cell.angle_beta   90.00
_cell.angle_gamma   90.00
#
_symmetry.space_group_name_H-M   'P 1'
#
loop_
_entity.id
_entity.type
_entity.pdbx_description
1 polymer ?
#
loop_
_entity_poly.entity_id
_entity_poly.type
_entity_poly.pdbx_seq_one_letter_code
_entity_poly.pdbx_strand_id
1 'polypeptide(L)'
;MSIRFTRTAVPSACAGLLLALSACGGGGGGGGGGFAPFGPPGGANPPSSPSPVTVSGKVVVLGPVSGALVCVDRNRNGACDEGEPAVANKTGEDGAYSFAYTPADAAAAAELAAAPLLAQVDGGNPSLPSFSQPFTMSAPAGHRGQVNPLTTLLQAGVAGGLAPERAEALVLLQLGLPEAAQLYDYQGVAVTDPGRFEDNAFTAARVTADALHSGVALRLADPATVTPVASDQLARLDFTRADDYCARTYPTDGVPDPATGKLKLTDRREGLTNGTPTPHDTLYGTVQLGANGWVRCDENAAFTSTLGTPSRSDYCAGTARSLGHTAVTDISGRKMAEVVAEMQAGDGNSIFGVVPPAAFANPDATFPAGSQLRYRRGVDLAQPYSINLANPSETTGFATLEALIAAFPASGATLPAGTGTLSLGVLNEQQTRLLRAAFTGPGTVQYYACNFDSATNAYDTCAAAETGTVEVRTEGGARVLAFNGGHPPTGVGSLRTFGEYSGKVYVVRATKSDTRYNLNAARRLNGVAWEAMKPQLGIGSAV
;
A
#
# COMPACT_ATOMS: atom_id res chain seq x y z
N MET A 1 -23.09 -4.12 9.41
CA MET A 1 -23.76 -5.41 9.63
C MET A 1 -22.77 -6.30 10.34
N SER A 2 -22.94 -6.49 11.65
CA SER A 2 -21.93 -7.09 12.53
C SER A 2 -22.04 -8.61 12.51
N ILE A 3 -20.97 -9.30 12.15
CA ILE A 3 -20.88 -10.77 12.20
C ILE A 3 -20.02 -11.15 13.41
N ARG A 4 -20.61 -11.91 14.34
CA ARG A 4 -19.95 -12.46 15.52
C ARG A 4 -19.21 -13.74 15.13
N PHE A 5 -17.91 -13.82 15.45
CA PHE A 5 -17.17 -15.08 15.45
C PHE A 5 -16.97 -15.57 16.89
N THR A 6 -17.52 -16.73 17.20
CA THR A 6 -17.30 -17.46 18.46
C THR A 6 -15.93 -18.15 18.41
N ARG A 7 -15.05 -17.81 19.36
CA ARG A 7 -13.79 -18.50 19.61
C ARG A 7 -14.04 -19.77 20.43
N THR A 8 -13.53 -20.91 19.98
CA THR A 8 -13.30 -22.09 20.83
C THR A 8 -11.80 -22.26 21.05
N ALA A 9 -11.40 -22.18 22.32
CA ALA A 9 -10.04 -22.42 22.78
C ALA A 9 -9.77 -23.93 22.88
N VAL A 10 -8.55 -24.36 22.55
CA VAL A 10 -8.00 -25.67 22.90
C VAL A 10 -6.62 -25.44 23.51
N PRO A 11 -6.27 -26.10 24.64
CA PRO A 11 -5.17 -25.68 25.49
C PRO A 11 -3.82 -26.29 25.10
N SER A 12 -2.80 -25.55 25.51
CA SER A 12 -1.38 -25.84 25.52
C SER A 12 -1.03 -27.08 26.37
N ALA A 13 -0.11 -27.92 25.89
CA ALA A 13 0.62 -28.88 26.71
C ALA A 13 2.06 -29.05 26.18
N CYS A 14 3.02 -28.51 26.93
CA CYS A 14 4.44 -28.82 26.83
C CYS A 14 4.75 -30.16 27.55
N ALA A 15 5.62 -30.99 26.97
CA ALA A 15 6.70 -31.66 27.70
C ALA A 15 7.61 -32.39 26.69
N GLY A 16 8.91 -32.15 26.80
CA GLY A 16 9.93 -32.70 25.92
C GLY A 16 10.41 -34.10 26.31
N LEU A 17 11.16 -34.73 25.41
CA LEU A 17 12.16 -35.73 25.77
C LEU A 17 13.24 -35.78 24.69
N LEU A 18 14.45 -35.35 25.07
CA LEU A 18 15.71 -35.61 24.38
C LEU A 18 16.08 -37.08 24.54
N LEU A 19 16.58 -37.72 23.48
CA LEU A 19 17.59 -38.79 23.57
C LEU A 19 18.23 -38.99 22.18
N ALA A 20 19.55 -38.80 22.15
CA ALA A 20 20.45 -39.16 21.07
C ALA A 20 20.82 -40.65 21.15
N LEU A 21 21.25 -41.24 20.02
CA LEU A 21 22.28 -42.28 19.81
C LEU A 21 22.09 -42.81 18.35
N SER A 22 22.98 -42.52 17.40
CA SER A 22 24.20 -43.25 17.01
C SER A 22 23.99 -44.56 16.20
N ALA A 23 24.34 -44.46 14.91
CA ALA A 23 25.17 -45.38 14.09
C ALA A 23 24.70 -46.80 13.66
N CYS A 24 25.36 -47.23 12.57
CA CYS A 24 25.44 -48.55 11.91
C CYS A 24 24.35 -48.83 10.84
N GLY A 25 24.62 -49.25 9.60
CA GLY A 25 25.80 -49.86 8.98
C GLY A 25 25.45 -51.25 8.40
N GLY A 26 25.74 -51.49 7.11
CA GLY A 26 25.80 -52.82 6.46
C GLY A 26 24.50 -53.30 5.78
N GLY A 27 24.48 -54.00 4.64
CA GLY A 27 25.54 -54.61 3.81
C GLY A 27 25.14 -56.02 3.34
N GLY A 28 25.23 -56.30 2.02
CA GLY A 28 25.30 -57.63 1.37
C GLY A 28 23.99 -58.45 1.30
N GLY A 29 23.68 -59.27 0.31
CA GLY A 29 24.40 -59.83 -0.85
C GLY A 29 23.73 -61.18 -1.20
N GLY A 30 23.70 -61.59 -2.48
CA GLY A 30 23.24 -62.93 -2.86
C GLY A 30 22.91 -63.10 -4.34
N GLY A 31 23.87 -63.62 -5.11
CA GLY A 31 23.68 -64.00 -6.51
C GLY A 31 23.18 -65.43 -6.69
N GLY A 32 22.71 -65.73 -7.91
CA GLY A 32 22.39 -67.08 -8.36
C GLY A 32 22.06 -67.06 -9.85
N GLY A 33 23.04 -67.38 -10.68
CA GLY A 33 22.87 -67.55 -12.12
C GLY A 33 22.12 -68.86 -12.46
N GLY A 34 21.34 -68.82 -13.53
CA GLY A 34 20.65 -69.98 -14.10
C GLY A 34 20.32 -69.71 -15.56
N PHE A 35 20.93 -70.49 -16.44
CA PHE A 35 20.91 -70.43 -17.90
C PHE A 35 19.51 -70.50 -18.53
N ALA A 36 19.35 -69.88 -19.71
CA ALA A 36 18.15 -69.87 -20.54
C ALA A 36 17.91 -71.20 -21.28
N PRO A 37 16.68 -71.43 -21.75
CA PRO A 37 16.52 -71.41 -23.21
C PRO A 37 15.23 -70.71 -23.71
N PHE A 38 15.40 -69.94 -24.79
CA PHE A 38 14.47 -69.65 -25.89
C PHE A 38 12.96 -69.53 -25.58
N GLY A 39 12.49 -68.28 -25.51
CA GLY A 39 11.09 -67.87 -25.76
C GLY A 39 11.05 -66.77 -26.84
N PRO A 40 10.01 -66.72 -27.70
CA PRO A 40 9.96 -65.83 -28.87
C PRO A 40 9.85 -64.34 -28.49
N PRO A 41 10.15 -63.41 -29.42
CA PRO A 41 10.35 -62.00 -29.09
C PRO A 41 9.07 -61.36 -28.57
N GLY A 42 9.27 -60.54 -27.52
CA GLY A 42 8.22 -59.83 -26.82
C GLY A 42 7.31 -59.04 -27.76
N GLY A 43 6.01 -59.22 -27.56
CA GLY A 43 5.04 -58.21 -27.95
C GLY A 43 5.47 -56.91 -27.29
N ALA A 44 5.71 -55.89 -28.11
CA ALA A 44 5.83 -54.53 -27.62
C ALA A 44 4.62 -54.25 -26.73
N ASN A 45 4.87 -53.90 -25.46
CA ASN A 45 3.82 -53.32 -24.64
C ASN A 45 3.20 -52.18 -25.47
N PRO A 46 1.87 -52.19 -25.70
CA PRO A 46 1.24 -51.04 -26.35
C PRO A 46 1.63 -49.79 -25.55
N PRO A 47 1.86 -48.64 -26.20
CA PRO A 47 2.15 -47.41 -25.49
C PRO A 47 1.06 -47.23 -24.44
N SER A 48 1.45 -47.23 -23.16
CA SER A 48 0.53 -47.10 -22.05
C SER A 48 -0.23 -45.79 -22.23
N SER A 49 -1.52 -45.88 -22.53
CA SER A 49 -2.40 -44.73 -22.64
C SER A 49 -2.25 -43.86 -21.38
N PRO A 50 -2.10 -42.53 -21.50
CA PRO A 50 -1.85 -41.68 -20.34
C PRO A 50 -2.99 -41.79 -19.32
N SER A 51 -2.64 -41.83 -18.04
CA SER A 51 -3.63 -41.82 -16.95
C SER A 51 -4.27 -40.43 -16.81
N PRO A 52 -5.54 -40.34 -16.36
CA PRO A 52 -6.17 -39.07 -16.04
C PRO A 52 -5.39 -38.29 -14.98
N VAL A 53 -5.21 -37.00 -15.21
CA VAL A 53 -4.60 -36.04 -14.28
C VAL A 53 -5.72 -35.20 -13.66
N THR A 54 -5.77 -35.17 -12.34
CA THR A 54 -6.70 -34.33 -11.59
C THR A 54 -6.04 -33.02 -11.19
N VAL A 55 -6.71 -31.90 -11.44
CA VAL A 55 -6.31 -30.56 -11.02
C VAL A 55 -7.38 -30.03 -10.08
N SER A 56 -6.98 -29.67 -8.87
CA SER A 56 -7.88 -29.12 -7.85
C SER A 56 -7.19 -28.07 -7.00
N GLY A 57 -7.98 -27.19 -6.40
CA GLY A 57 -7.50 -26.07 -5.59
C GLY A 57 -8.62 -25.09 -5.27
N LYS A 58 -8.24 -23.85 -4.94
CA LYS A 58 -9.18 -22.76 -4.61
C LYS A 58 -8.84 -21.46 -5.33
N VAL A 59 -9.86 -20.65 -5.61
CA VAL A 59 -9.69 -19.25 -6.07
C VAL A 59 -9.98 -18.31 -4.90
N VAL A 60 -9.04 -17.40 -4.60
CA VAL A 60 -9.10 -16.55 -3.39
C VAL A 60 -8.60 -15.13 -3.67
N VAL A 61 -9.33 -14.10 -3.22
CA VAL A 61 -8.93 -12.67 -3.34
C VAL A 61 -9.00 -11.90 -2.02
N LEU A 62 -10.20 -11.67 -1.47
CA LEU A 62 -10.40 -11.16 -0.10
C LEU A 62 -10.88 -12.28 0.85
N GLY A 63 -11.09 -13.45 0.26
CA GLY A 63 -11.73 -14.66 0.75
C GLY A 63 -12.02 -15.55 -0.48
N PRO A 64 -12.68 -16.69 -0.31
CA PRO A 64 -13.02 -17.57 -1.42
C PRO A 64 -13.90 -16.89 -2.47
N VAL A 65 -13.63 -17.15 -3.75
CA VAL A 65 -14.38 -16.59 -4.87
C VAL A 65 -15.23 -17.67 -5.52
N SER A 66 -16.55 -17.52 -5.42
CA SER A 66 -17.50 -18.34 -6.16
C SER A 66 -17.76 -17.79 -7.56
N GLY A 67 -18.13 -18.64 -8.51
CA GLY A 67 -18.51 -18.21 -9.85
C GLY A 67 -17.32 -17.85 -10.77
N ALA A 68 -16.09 -18.23 -10.43
CA ALA A 68 -14.92 -18.05 -11.29
C ALA A 68 -14.79 -19.22 -12.29
N LEU A 69 -14.39 -18.91 -13.53
CA LEU A 69 -14.01 -19.92 -14.53
C LEU A 69 -12.53 -20.24 -14.37
N VAL A 70 -12.18 -21.52 -14.27
CA VAL A 70 -10.79 -21.98 -14.09
C VAL A 70 -10.39 -22.89 -15.25
N CYS A 71 -9.24 -22.61 -15.86
CA CYS A 71 -8.71 -23.35 -17.01
C CYS A 71 -7.18 -23.44 -16.98
N VAL A 72 -6.62 -24.42 -17.69
CA VAL A 72 -5.19 -24.51 -17.98
C VAL A 72 -4.88 -23.71 -19.23
N ASP A 73 -4.12 -22.62 -19.10
CA ASP A 73 -3.72 -21.75 -20.20
C ASP A 73 -2.52 -22.37 -20.94
N ARG A 74 -2.86 -23.24 -21.88
CA ARG A 74 -1.92 -24.09 -22.61
C ARG A 74 -1.11 -23.26 -23.60
N ASN A 75 -1.77 -22.32 -24.28
CA ASN A 75 -1.15 -21.48 -25.30
C ASN A 75 -0.46 -20.22 -24.72
N ARG A 76 -0.63 -19.96 -23.42
CA ARG A 76 -0.04 -18.84 -22.67
C ARG A 76 -0.52 -17.47 -23.15
N ASN A 77 -1.78 -17.38 -23.57
CA ASN A 77 -2.37 -16.12 -24.03
C ASN A 77 -3.11 -15.36 -22.90
N GLY A 78 -3.24 -15.95 -21.71
CA GLY A 78 -3.91 -15.32 -20.57
C GLY A 78 -5.44 -15.35 -20.65
N ALA A 79 -6.03 -16.18 -21.51
CA ALA A 79 -7.47 -16.40 -21.62
C ALA A 79 -7.81 -17.89 -21.48
N CYS A 80 -9.05 -18.19 -21.07
CA CYS A 80 -9.59 -19.54 -21.14
C CYS A 80 -10.18 -19.78 -22.52
N ASP A 81 -9.47 -20.54 -23.35
CA ASP A 81 -9.87 -20.80 -24.73
C ASP A 81 -10.64 -22.13 -24.91
N GLU A 82 -11.33 -22.25 -26.04
CA GLU A 82 -11.95 -23.50 -26.44
C GLU A 82 -10.89 -24.61 -26.62
N GLY A 83 -11.16 -25.79 -26.04
CA GLY A 83 -10.28 -26.95 -26.12
C GLY A 83 -9.21 -27.00 -25.01
N GLU A 84 -9.12 -25.98 -24.16
CA GLU A 84 -8.29 -26.03 -22.97
C GLU A 84 -8.98 -26.80 -21.83
N PRO A 85 -8.23 -27.61 -21.05
CA PRO A 85 -8.78 -28.25 -19.86
C PRO A 85 -9.31 -27.22 -18.87
N ALA A 86 -10.61 -27.26 -18.60
CA ALA A 86 -11.28 -26.32 -17.72
C ALA A 86 -12.28 -27.02 -16.80
N VAL A 87 -12.70 -26.29 -15.76
CA VAL A 87 -13.81 -26.73 -14.92
C VAL A 87 -15.11 -26.79 -15.74
N ALA A 88 -15.88 -27.87 -15.55
CA ALA A 88 -17.20 -27.99 -16.18
C ALA A 88 -18.21 -26.99 -15.58
N ASN A 89 -18.04 -26.67 -14.30
CA ASN A 89 -18.83 -25.69 -13.56
C ASN A 89 -17.90 -24.66 -12.93
N LYS A 90 -18.34 -23.40 -12.84
CA LYS A 90 -17.63 -22.35 -12.11
C LYS A 90 -17.39 -22.74 -10.64
N THR A 91 -16.43 -22.08 -9.99
CA THR A 91 -16.03 -22.38 -8.60
C THR A 91 -17.21 -22.35 -7.61
N GLY A 92 -17.15 -23.25 -6.62
CA GLY A 92 -18.15 -23.35 -5.55
C GLY A 92 -18.13 -22.17 -4.56
N GLU A 93 -19.03 -22.18 -3.58
CA GLU A 93 -19.13 -21.14 -2.53
C GLU A 93 -17.85 -21.01 -1.70
N ASP A 94 -17.12 -22.11 -1.52
CA ASP A 94 -15.83 -22.18 -0.82
C ASP A 94 -14.63 -21.88 -1.74
N GLY A 95 -14.91 -21.39 -2.96
CA GLY A 95 -13.94 -21.08 -4.00
C GLY A 95 -13.26 -22.30 -4.62
N ALA A 96 -13.69 -23.52 -4.29
CA ALA A 96 -13.06 -24.74 -4.77
C ALA A 96 -13.32 -24.98 -6.26
N TYR A 97 -12.32 -25.55 -6.93
CA TYR A 97 -12.44 -26.16 -8.24
C TYR A 97 -11.83 -27.57 -8.24
N SER A 98 -12.34 -28.40 -9.13
CA SER A 98 -11.74 -29.69 -9.47
C SER A 98 -12.14 -30.08 -10.88
N PHE A 99 -11.18 -30.49 -11.69
CA PHE A 99 -11.42 -31.09 -12.99
C PHE A 99 -10.34 -32.12 -13.29
N ALA A 100 -10.68 -33.11 -14.11
CA ALA A 100 -9.75 -34.11 -14.58
C ALA A 100 -9.64 -34.03 -16.10
N TYR A 101 -8.44 -34.29 -16.61
CA TYR A 101 -8.22 -34.41 -18.04
C TYR A 101 -7.28 -35.59 -18.30
N THR A 102 -7.42 -36.20 -19.47
CA THR A 102 -6.52 -37.27 -19.90
C THR A 102 -5.64 -36.73 -21.03
N PRO A 103 -4.32 -36.57 -20.81
CA PRO A 103 -3.41 -36.18 -21.89
C PRO A 103 -3.47 -37.18 -23.05
N ALA A 104 -3.27 -36.72 -24.28
CA ALA A 104 -3.22 -37.62 -25.45
C ALA A 104 -1.94 -38.47 -25.46
N ASP A 105 -0.83 -37.90 -25.00
CA ASP A 105 0.48 -38.53 -24.92
C ASP A 105 1.35 -37.88 -23.82
N ALA A 106 2.59 -38.34 -23.69
CA ALA A 106 3.54 -37.82 -22.69
C ALA A 106 3.99 -36.38 -22.96
N ALA A 107 4.02 -35.93 -24.22
CA ALA A 107 4.38 -34.56 -24.57
C ALA A 107 3.28 -33.58 -24.18
N ALA A 108 2.02 -33.92 -24.47
CA ALA A 108 0.85 -33.17 -24.02
C ALA A 108 0.75 -33.15 -22.49
N ALA A 109 1.11 -34.26 -21.81
CA ALA A 109 1.18 -34.30 -20.35
C ALA A 109 2.21 -33.31 -19.80
N ALA A 110 3.41 -33.26 -20.39
CA ALA A 110 4.48 -32.34 -20.00
C ALA A 110 4.14 -30.87 -20.26
N GLU A 111 3.56 -30.57 -21.43
CA GLU A 111 3.10 -29.23 -21.80
C GLU A 111 2.06 -28.71 -20.80
N LEU A 112 1.06 -29.55 -20.47
CA LEU A 112 0.02 -29.21 -19.52
C LEU A 112 0.55 -29.09 -18.09
N ALA A 113 1.56 -29.89 -17.70
CA ALA A 113 2.21 -29.73 -16.41
C ALA A 113 2.98 -28.40 -16.31
N ALA A 114 3.52 -27.91 -17.42
CA ALA A 114 4.27 -26.65 -17.51
C ALA A 114 3.40 -25.40 -17.80
N ALA A 115 2.11 -25.58 -18.06
CA ALA A 115 1.17 -24.49 -18.32
C ALA A 115 0.70 -23.83 -17.01
N PRO A 116 0.51 -22.50 -16.97
CA PRO A 116 -0.15 -21.84 -15.85
C PRO A 116 -1.64 -22.22 -15.77
N LEU A 117 -2.22 -22.02 -14.59
CA LEU A 117 -3.66 -22.10 -14.37
C LEU A 117 -4.23 -20.69 -14.29
N LEU A 118 -5.37 -20.44 -14.94
CA LEU A 118 -6.08 -19.16 -14.86
C LEU A 118 -7.35 -19.29 -14.03
N ALA A 119 -7.76 -18.17 -13.43
CA ALA A 119 -9.08 -17.97 -12.87
C ALA A 119 -9.65 -16.65 -13.38
N GLN A 120 -10.71 -16.71 -14.19
CA GLN A 120 -11.43 -15.55 -14.68
C GLN A 120 -12.59 -15.21 -13.73
N VAL A 121 -12.63 -13.96 -13.27
CA VAL A 121 -13.62 -13.45 -12.34
C VAL A 121 -14.42 -12.36 -13.05
N ASP A 122 -15.75 -12.49 -13.05
CA ASP A 122 -16.66 -11.52 -13.66
C ASP A 122 -16.69 -10.20 -12.86
N GLY A 123 -16.94 -9.09 -13.54
CA GLY A 123 -17.19 -7.81 -12.89
C GLY A 123 -18.49 -7.84 -12.08
N GLY A 124 -18.47 -7.24 -10.89
CA GLY A 124 -19.62 -7.24 -9.98
C GLY A 124 -19.90 -8.61 -9.35
N ASN A 125 -18.91 -9.51 -9.32
CA ASN A 125 -19.05 -10.81 -8.68
C ASN A 125 -19.53 -10.67 -7.22
N PRO A 126 -20.55 -11.45 -6.77
CA PRO A 126 -21.09 -11.32 -5.41
C PRO A 126 -20.08 -11.56 -4.28
N SER A 127 -19.04 -12.38 -4.50
CA SER A 127 -17.94 -12.58 -3.55
C SER A 127 -17.02 -11.35 -3.45
N LEU A 128 -17.06 -10.45 -4.44
CA LEU A 128 -16.19 -9.27 -4.57
C LEU A 128 -16.98 -8.03 -5.05
N PRO A 129 -17.96 -7.54 -4.28
CA PRO A 129 -18.88 -6.50 -4.73
C PRO A 129 -18.22 -5.16 -5.08
N SER A 130 -17.03 -4.87 -4.53
CA SER A 130 -16.26 -3.66 -4.85
C SER A 130 -15.51 -3.74 -6.19
N PHE A 131 -15.44 -4.91 -6.81
CA PHE A 131 -14.70 -5.17 -8.03
C PHE A 131 -15.66 -5.14 -9.21
N SER A 132 -15.88 -3.96 -9.78
CA SER A 132 -16.90 -3.74 -10.83
C SER A 132 -16.50 -4.20 -12.24
N GLN A 133 -15.21 -4.44 -12.48
CA GLN A 133 -14.65 -4.83 -13.79
C GLN A 133 -14.15 -6.28 -13.71
N PRO A 134 -14.31 -7.06 -14.79
CA PRO A 134 -13.76 -8.41 -14.84
C PRO A 134 -12.23 -8.37 -14.81
N PHE A 135 -11.63 -9.42 -14.25
CA PHE A 135 -10.18 -9.58 -14.24
C PHE A 135 -9.79 -11.06 -14.20
N THR A 136 -8.54 -11.35 -14.58
CA THR A 136 -7.99 -12.70 -14.60
C THR A 136 -6.84 -12.80 -13.62
N MET A 137 -6.83 -13.87 -12.84
CA MET A 137 -5.72 -14.27 -11.99
C MET A 137 -5.06 -15.51 -12.56
N SER A 138 -3.81 -15.75 -12.15
CA SER A 138 -3.06 -16.91 -12.60
C SER A 138 -2.25 -17.53 -11.48
N ALA A 139 -1.94 -18.82 -11.61
CA ALA A 139 -0.99 -19.53 -10.77
C ALA A 139 0.03 -20.27 -11.65
N PRO A 140 1.33 -20.25 -11.29
CA PRO A 140 2.33 -21.00 -12.03
C PRO A 140 2.11 -22.51 -12.03
N ALA A 141 2.72 -23.16 -13.01
CA ALA A 141 2.90 -24.61 -13.03
C ALA A 141 3.44 -25.12 -11.67
N GLY A 142 2.92 -26.27 -11.20
CA GLY A 142 3.30 -26.85 -9.90
C GLY A 142 2.69 -26.19 -8.66
N HIS A 143 2.14 -24.97 -8.78
CA HIS A 143 1.60 -24.19 -7.64
C HIS A 143 0.09 -23.92 -7.76
N ARG A 144 -0.67 -24.94 -8.17
CA ARG A 144 -2.11 -24.85 -8.46
C ARG A 144 -3.01 -25.05 -7.23
N GLY A 145 -2.47 -25.04 -6.02
CA GLY A 145 -3.30 -25.21 -4.80
C GLY A 145 -4.22 -24.02 -4.55
N GLN A 146 -3.76 -22.82 -4.89
CA GLN A 146 -4.52 -21.58 -4.75
C GLN A 146 -4.21 -20.64 -5.92
N VAL A 147 -5.23 -20.20 -6.66
CA VAL A 147 -5.12 -19.12 -7.63
C VAL A 147 -5.49 -17.81 -6.93
N ASN A 148 -4.53 -16.90 -6.81
CA ASN A 148 -4.70 -15.67 -6.05
C ASN A 148 -3.90 -14.48 -6.64
N PRO A 149 -4.06 -13.26 -6.10
CA PRO A 149 -3.34 -12.09 -6.61
C PRO A 149 -1.80 -12.20 -6.54
N LEU A 150 -1.26 -12.83 -5.50
CA LEU A 150 0.19 -12.98 -5.31
C LEU A 150 0.79 -14.03 -6.25
N THR A 151 0.11 -15.16 -6.48
CA THR A 151 0.50 -16.14 -7.50
C THR A 151 0.40 -15.54 -8.90
N THR A 152 -0.51 -14.59 -9.10
CA THR A 152 -0.65 -13.86 -10.37
C THR A 152 0.57 -12.98 -10.63
N LEU A 153 1.04 -12.24 -9.61
CA LEU A 153 2.27 -11.46 -9.70
C LEU A 153 3.51 -12.36 -9.96
N LEU A 154 3.58 -13.50 -9.27
CA LEU A 154 4.62 -14.50 -9.50
C LEU A 154 4.62 -15.00 -10.95
N GLN A 155 3.45 -15.38 -11.45
CA GLN A 155 3.28 -15.84 -12.83
C GLN A 155 3.60 -14.75 -13.86
N ALA A 156 3.29 -13.47 -13.58
CA ALA A 156 3.71 -12.37 -14.44
C ALA A 156 5.24 -12.28 -14.58
N GLY A 157 5.97 -12.56 -13.50
CA GLY A 157 7.43 -12.69 -13.52
C GLY A 157 7.91 -13.87 -14.38
N VAL A 158 7.31 -15.05 -14.23
CA VAL A 158 7.63 -16.25 -15.01
C VAL A 158 7.32 -16.04 -16.50
N ALA A 159 6.18 -15.45 -16.83
CA ALA A 159 5.81 -15.08 -18.19
C ALA A 159 6.77 -14.03 -18.79
N GLY A 160 7.36 -13.17 -17.94
CA GLY A 160 8.43 -12.24 -18.29
C GLY A 160 9.80 -12.90 -18.48
N GLY A 161 9.91 -14.23 -18.39
CA GLY A 161 11.13 -15.00 -18.64
C GLY A 161 12.00 -15.25 -17.40
N LEU A 162 11.52 -14.92 -16.19
CA LEU A 162 12.24 -15.25 -14.96
C LEU A 162 12.10 -16.74 -14.62
N ALA A 163 13.16 -17.33 -14.08
CA ALA A 163 13.07 -18.65 -13.46
C ALA A 163 12.11 -18.61 -12.26
N PRO A 164 11.29 -19.65 -12.01
CA PRO A 164 10.28 -19.65 -10.94
C PRO A 164 10.84 -19.28 -9.56
N GLU A 165 11.99 -19.84 -9.17
CA GLU A 165 12.62 -19.59 -7.88
C GLU A 165 13.13 -18.15 -7.77
N ARG A 166 13.62 -17.59 -8.88
CA ARG A 166 14.02 -16.18 -8.94
C ARG A 166 12.81 -15.26 -8.85
N ALA A 167 11.73 -15.59 -9.56
CA ALA A 167 10.49 -14.83 -9.51
C ALA A 167 9.91 -14.83 -8.08
N GLU A 168 9.91 -15.98 -7.40
CA GLU A 168 9.48 -16.07 -5.99
C GLU A 168 10.28 -15.12 -5.08
N ALA A 169 11.62 -15.19 -5.14
CA ALA A 169 12.48 -14.31 -4.36
C ALA A 169 12.22 -12.82 -4.65
N LEU A 170 11.97 -12.47 -5.91
CA LEU A 170 11.68 -11.10 -6.31
C LEU A 170 10.29 -10.64 -5.83
N VAL A 171 9.28 -11.51 -5.78
CA VAL A 171 7.97 -11.15 -5.23
C VAL A 171 8.09 -10.84 -3.74
N LEU A 172 8.80 -11.68 -2.99
CA LEU A 172 9.05 -11.44 -1.57
C LEU A 172 9.77 -10.11 -1.34
N LEU A 173 10.79 -9.80 -2.14
CA LEU A 173 11.50 -8.53 -2.09
C LEU A 173 10.60 -7.33 -2.44
N GLN A 174 9.85 -7.43 -3.54
CA GLN A 174 9.00 -6.35 -4.05
C GLN A 174 7.86 -5.99 -3.09
N LEU A 175 7.26 -6.99 -2.44
CA LEU A 175 6.12 -6.87 -1.54
C LEU A 175 6.50 -6.87 -0.05
N GLY A 176 7.78 -7.05 0.29
CA GLY A 176 8.27 -7.08 1.66
C GLY A 176 7.69 -8.23 2.49
N LEU A 177 7.48 -9.39 1.86
CA LEU A 177 6.90 -10.56 2.52
C LEU A 177 8.00 -11.41 3.16
N PRO A 178 7.78 -11.93 4.37
CA PRO A 178 8.81 -12.67 5.11
C PRO A 178 9.07 -14.08 4.55
N GLU A 179 8.07 -14.72 3.93
CA GLU A 179 8.13 -16.15 3.58
C GLU A 179 7.37 -16.47 2.29
N ALA A 180 7.94 -17.37 1.48
CA ALA A 180 7.38 -17.85 0.21
C ALA A 180 6.00 -18.51 0.37
N ALA A 181 5.76 -19.22 1.47
CA ALA A 181 4.49 -19.90 1.72
C ALA A 181 3.29 -18.94 1.66
N GLN A 182 3.49 -17.66 2.03
CA GLN A 182 2.44 -16.64 2.00
C GLN A 182 2.02 -16.25 0.57
N LEU A 183 2.84 -16.52 -0.45
CA LEU A 183 2.44 -16.31 -1.85
C LEU A 183 1.36 -17.30 -2.27
N TYR A 184 1.52 -18.56 -1.83
CA TYR A 184 0.64 -19.67 -2.19
C TYR A 184 -0.55 -19.81 -1.25
N ASP A 185 -0.43 -19.35 -0.01
CA ASP A 185 -1.54 -19.31 0.95
C ASP A 185 -1.41 -18.15 1.96
N TYR A 186 -1.81 -16.94 1.55
CA TYR A 186 -1.84 -15.78 2.45
C TYR A 186 -3.05 -15.78 3.39
N GLN A 187 -4.06 -16.63 3.18
CA GLN A 187 -5.24 -16.71 4.06
C GLN A 187 -4.89 -17.31 5.43
N GLY A 188 -3.77 -18.04 5.53
CA GLY A 188 -3.22 -18.50 6.80
C GLY A 188 -2.58 -17.41 7.65
N VAL A 189 -2.37 -16.21 7.11
CA VAL A 189 -1.80 -15.07 7.85
C VAL A 189 -2.84 -14.51 8.81
N ALA A 190 -2.49 -14.41 10.10
CA ALA A 190 -3.37 -13.84 11.11
C ALA A 190 -3.62 -12.35 10.84
N VAL A 191 -4.89 -12.00 10.65
CA VAL A 191 -5.36 -10.60 10.61
C VAL A 191 -5.90 -10.26 12.00
N THR A 192 -5.24 -9.32 12.69
CA THR A 192 -5.57 -8.99 14.08
C THR A 192 -6.65 -7.91 14.20
N ASP A 193 -6.68 -6.97 13.24
CA ASP A 193 -7.70 -5.94 13.14
C ASP A 193 -8.16 -5.77 11.68
N PRO A 194 -9.34 -6.29 11.30
CA PRO A 194 -9.86 -6.17 9.93
C PRO A 194 -10.23 -4.73 9.55
N GLY A 195 -10.30 -3.81 10.52
CA GLY A 195 -10.53 -2.39 10.32
C GLY A 195 -9.29 -1.61 9.89
N ARG A 196 -8.11 -2.24 9.81
CA ARG A 196 -6.81 -1.60 9.51
C ARG A 196 -6.10 -2.28 8.34
N PHE A 197 -5.23 -1.52 7.68
CA PHE A 197 -4.25 -2.11 6.76
C PHE A 197 -3.01 -2.52 7.53
N GLU A 198 -2.87 -3.81 7.80
CA GLU A 198 -1.67 -4.38 8.38
C GLU A 198 -0.60 -4.59 7.28
N ASP A 199 0.67 -4.42 7.64
CA ASP A 199 1.79 -4.65 6.71
C ASP A 199 2.09 -6.15 6.56
N ASN A 200 1.22 -6.85 5.81
CA ASN A 200 1.26 -8.31 5.66
C ASN A 200 0.82 -8.77 4.25
N ALA A 201 0.90 -10.08 4.01
CA ALA A 201 0.53 -10.68 2.71
C ALA A 201 -0.94 -10.47 2.34
N PHE A 202 -1.86 -10.35 3.31
CA PHE A 202 -3.27 -10.10 3.04
C PHE A 202 -3.49 -8.71 2.42
N THR A 203 -2.86 -7.67 3.00
CA THR A 203 -2.87 -6.33 2.42
C THR A 203 -2.18 -6.30 1.05
N ALA A 204 -1.06 -7.02 0.90
CA ALA A 204 -0.37 -7.11 -0.37
C ALA A 204 -1.22 -7.77 -1.47
N ALA A 205 -1.94 -8.85 -1.14
CA ALA A 205 -2.88 -9.51 -2.04
C ALA A 205 -4.02 -8.56 -2.43
N ARG A 206 -4.57 -7.80 -1.46
CA ARG A 206 -5.63 -6.79 -1.72
C ARG A 206 -5.16 -5.70 -2.69
N VAL A 207 -3.97 -5.13 -2.49
CA VAL A 207 -3.44 -4.09 -3.40
C VAL A 207 -3.14 -4.66 -4.78
N THR A 208 -2.65 -5.90 -4.86
CA THR A 208 -2.40 -6.59 -6.13
C THR A 208 -3.70 -6.89 -6.87
N ALA A 209 -4.75 -7.28 -6.16
CA ALA A 209 -6.09 -7.47 -6.72
C ALA A 209 -6.67 -6.14 -7.23
N ASP A 210 -6.50 -5.04 -6.49
CA ASP A 210 -6.92 -3.71 -6.95
C ASP A 210 -6.20 -3.31 -8.25
N ALA A 211 -4.91 -3.64 -8.40
CA ALA A 211 -4.19 -3.42 -9.66
C ALA A 211 -4.83 -4.18 -10.83
N LEU A 212 -5.09 -5.48 -10.65
CA LEU A 212 -5.76 -6.33 -11.66
C LEU A 212 -7.15 -5.81 -12.03
N HIS A 213 -7.97 -5.49 -11.03
CA HIS A 213 -9.30 -4.92 -11.20
C HIS A 213 -9.27 -3.63 -12.04
N SER A 214 -8.19 -2.87 -11.90
CA SER A 214 -8.00 -1.58 -12.54
C SER A 214 -7.37 -1.65 -13.93
N GLY A 215 -7.18 -2.87 -14.46
CA GLY A 215 -6.50 -3.09 -15.74
C GLY A 215 -5.02 -2.73 -15.71
N VAL A 216 -4.40 -2.62 -14.53
CA VAL A 216 -2.97 -2.32 -14.41
C VAL A 216 -2.19 -3.63 -14.53
N ALA A 217 -1.32 -3.69 -15.54
CA ALA A 217 -0.45 -4.83 -15.73
C ALA A 217 0.49 -5.02 -14.53
N LEU A 218 0.47 -6.21 -13.94
CA LEU A 218 1.42 -6.58 -12.91
C LEU A 218 2.82 -6.70 -13.50
N ARG A 219 3.83 -6.25 -12.76
CA ARG A 219 5.21 -6.28 -13.22
C ARG A 219 6.12 -6.71 -12.08
N LEU A 220 6.89 -7.75 -12.33
CA LEU A 220 8.02 -8.12 -11.50
C LEU A 220 9.30 -7.62 -12.18
N ALA A 221 10.21 -7.03 -11.40
CA ALA A 221 11.45 -6.50 -11.93
C ALA A 221 12.63 -7.07 -11.15
N ASP A 222 13.66 -7.52 -11.86
CA ASP A 222 14.90 -7.94 -11.23
C ASP A 222 15.85 -6.73 -11.07
N PRO A 223 16.14 -6.28 -9.84
CA PRO A 223 17.05 -5.16 -9.61
C PRO A 223 18.46 -5.39 -10.18
N ALA A 224 18.87 -6.65 -10.37
CA ALA A 224 20.20 -6.99 -10.87
C ALA A 224 20.33 -6.86 -12.39
N THR A 225 19.23 -6.87 -13.14
CA THR A 225 19.25 -6.85 -14.61
C THR A 225 18.43 -5.72 -15.22
N VAL A 226 17.61 -5.02 -14.42
CA VAL A 226 16.84 -3.87 -14.90
C VAL A 226 17.78 -2.78 -15.41
N THR A 227 17.49 -2.24 -16.58
CA THR A 227 18.19 -1.08 -17.11
C THR A 227 17.79 0.16 -16.31
N PRO A 228 18.75 0.88 -15.69
CA PRO A 228 18.44 2.11 -14.99
C PRO A 228 17.88 3.17 -15.94
N VAL A 229 16.76 3.79 -15.55
CA VAL A 229 16.15 4.89 -16.28
C VAL A 229 15.89 6.03 -15.31
N ALA A 230 16.65 7.11 -15.48
CA ALA A 230 16.40 8.34 -14.73
C ALA A 230 15.00 8.86 -15.05
N SER A 231 14.28 9.30 -14.03
CA SER A 231 12.94 9.85 -14.19
C SER A 231 12.63 10.86 -13.10
N ASP A 232 11.61 11.68 -13.35
CA ASP A 232 11.04 12.60 -12.37
C ASP A 232 9.51 12.58 -12.50
N GLN A 233 8.82 13.13 -11.50
CA GLN A 233 7.38 13.30 -11.47
C GLN A 233 7.01 14.49 -10.59
N LEU A 234 6.07 15.31 -11.05
CA LEU A 234 5.42 16.33 -10.23
C LEU A 234 4.47 15.63 -9.25
N ALA A 235 4.85 15.65 -7.97
CA ALA A 235 4.09 15.05 -6.88
C ALA A 235 3.03 15.99 -6.30
N ARG A 236 3.30 17.31 -6.31
CA ARG A 236 2.36 18.35 -5.89
C ARG A 236 2.77 19.71 -6.47
N LEU A 237 1.78 20.52 -6.81
CA LEU A 237 1.94 21.94 -7.15
C LEU A 237 0.90 22.75 -6.37
N ASP A 238 1.34 23.68 -5.55
CA ASP A 238 0.52 24.75 -4.99
C ASP A 238 0.89 26.04 -5.75
N PHE A 239 0.00 26.53 -6.61
CA PHE A 239 0.28 27.64 -7.51
C PHE A 239 -0.69 28.79 -7.28
N THR A 240 -0.17 29.97 -6.98
CA THR A 240 -0.94 31.22 -7.00
C THR A 240 -0.63 32.00 -8.27
N ARG A 241 0.65 32.09 -8.63
CA ARG A 241 1.20 32.82 -9.79
C ARG A 241 2.66 32.40 -10.01
N ALA A 242 3.25 32.80 -11.13
CA ALA A 242 4.62 32.42 -11.51
C ALA A 242 5.68 32.77 -10.46
N ASP A 243 5.46 33.84 -9.67
CA ASP A 243 6.35 34.32 -8.63
C ASP A 243 5.86 33.98 -7.20
N ASP A 244 4.81 33.16 -7.07
CA ASP A 244 4.31 32.66 -5.79
C ASP A 244 3.73 31.25 -5.97
N TYR A 245 4.59 30.26 -5.79
CA TYR A 245 4.28 28.84 -5.98
C TYR A 245 5.21 27.95 -5.15
N CYS A 246 4.77 26.71 -4.93
CA CYS A 246 5.58 25.63 -4.39
C CYS A 246 5.34 24.36 -5.22
N ALA A 247 6.41 23.77 -5.75
CA ALA A 247 6.37 22.51 -6.50
C ALA A 247 7.19 21.45 -5.77
N ARG A 248 6.64 20.23 -5.73
CA ARG A 248 7.29 19.04 -5.16
C ARG A 248 7.46 17.99 -6.24
N THR A 249 8.69 17.52 -6.42
CA THR A 249 9.09 16.55 -7.44
C THR A 249 9.81 15.36 -6.82
N TYR A 250 9.76 14.20 -7.49
CA TYR A 250 10.42 12.98 -7.03
C TYR A 250 11.39 12.42 -8.07
N PRO A 251 12.55 13.07 -8.27
CA PRO A 251 13.58 12.55 -9.16
C PRO A 251 14.19 11.27 -8.63
N THR A 252 14.63 10.42 -9.56
CA THR A 252 15.43 9.22 -9.33
C THR A 252 16.40 9.04 -10.50
N ASP A 253 17.60 8.53 -10.22
CA ASP A 253 18.54 8.09 -11.26
C ASP A 253 18.15 6.74 -11.87
N GLY A 254 17.16 6.06 -11.29
CA GLY A 254 16.69 4.75 -11.71
C GLY A 254 17.64 3.61 -11.38
N VAL A 255 18.72 3.87 -10.62
CA VAL A 255 19.70 2.85 -10.24
C VAL A 255 19.21 2.14 -8.97
N PRO A 256 18.94 0.83 -9.02
CA PRO A 256 18.58 0.08 -7.83
C PRO A 256 19.79 -0.08 -6.91
N ASP A 257 19.58 0.14 -5.62
CA ASP A 257 20.59 -0.14 -4.61
C ASP A 257 20.88 -1.65 -4.56
N PRO A 258 22.15 -2.09 -4.64
CA PRO A 258 22.48 -3.51 -4.77
C PRO A 258 22.21 -4.32 -3.48
N ALA A 259 22.15 -3.66 -2.32
CA ALA A 259 21.91 -4.34 -1.04
C ALA A 259 20.41 -4.55 -0.78
N THR A 260 19.58 -3.60 -1.21
CA THR A 260 18.14 -3.57 -0.90
C THR A 260 17.25 -3.82 -2.13
N GLY A 261 17.79 -3.71 -3.34
CA GLY A 261 17.03 -3.78 -4.60
C GLY A 261 16.04 -2.64 -4.82
N LYS A 262 16.07 -1.59 -3.98
CA LYS A 262 15.15 -0.45 -4.05
C LYS A 262 15.74 0.71 -4.85
N LEU A 263 14.89 1.46 -5.51
CA LEU A 263 15.23 2.76 -6.09
C LEU A 263 15.28 3.82 -5.00
N LYS A 264 16.29 4.69 -5.05
CA LYS A 264 16.30 5.94 -4.30
C LYS A 264 15.50 7.00 -5.05
N LEU A 265 14.61 7.68 -4.35
CA LEU A 265 13.95 8.89 -4.80
C LEU A 265 14.38 10.05 -3.89
N THR A 266 14.21 11.28 -4.37
CA THR A 266 14.46 12.48 -3.56
C THR A 266 13.18 13.30 -3.47
N ASP A 267 12.81 13.77 -2.28
CA ASP A 267 11.77 14.80 -2.14
C ASP A 267 12.39 16.16 -2.46
N ARG A 268 12.31 16.58 -3.73
CA ARG A 268 12.83 17.87 -4.16
C ARG A 268 11.71 18.89 -4.23
N ARG A 269 11.87 19.98 -3.49
CA ARG A 269 10.93 21.10 -3.47
C ARG A 269 11.60 22.36 -3.99
N GLU A 270 10.85 23.12 -4.77
CA GLU A 270 11.25 24.43 -5.28
C GLU A 270 10.06 25.38 -5.19
N GLY A 271 10.31 26.67 -5.10
CA GLY A 271 9.23 27.64 -5.02
C GLY A 271 9.73 29.07 -4.89
N LEU A 272 8.81 29.98 -5.17
CA LEU A 272 8.97 31.40 -4.93
C LEU A 272 7.89 31.86 -3.95
N THR A 273 8.22 32.85 -3.13
CA THR A 273 7.25 33.62 -2.33
C THR A 273 7.46 35.09 -2.70
N ASN A 274 6.51 35.65 -3.44
CA ASN A 274 6.57 37.02 -3.97
C ASN A 274 7.88 37.32 -4.71
N GLY A 275 8.27 36.43 -5.62
CA GLY A 275 9.44 36.55 -6.50
C GLY A 275 10.78 36.17 -5.87
N THR A 276 10.81 35.88 -4.56
CA THR A 276 12.03 35.46 -3.86
C THR A 276 12.02 33.95 -3.63
N PRO A 277 13.17 33.24 -3.77
CA PRO A 277 13.26 31.82 -3.41
C PRO A 277 12.71 31.54 -2.02
N THR A 278 11.78 30.59 -1.95
CA THR A 278 11.17 30.19 -0.68
C THR A 278 12.24 29.54 0.22
N PRO A 279 12.36 29.96 1.50
CA PRO A 279 13.33 29.37 2.42
C PRO A 279 13.14 27.85 2.58
N HIS A 280 14.25 27.13 2.77
CA HIS A 280 14.25 25.67 2.93
C HIS A 280 13.31 25.20 4.04
N ASP A 281 13.36 25.82 5.22
CA ASP A 281 12.51 25.46 6.36
C ASP A 281 11.00 25.63 6.07
N THR A 282 10.65 26.55 5.18
CA THR A 282 9.27 26.75 4.72
C THR A 282 8.87 25.68 3.71
N LEU A 283 9.75 25.34 2.75
CA LEU A 283 9.51 24.26 1.79
C LEU A 283 9.38 22.91 2.49
N TYR A 284 10.16 22.67 3.54
CA TYR A 284 10.26 21.40 4.28
C TYR A 284 9.77 21.51 5.72
N GLY A 285 8.62 22.18 5.91
CA GLY A 285 8.02 22.42 7.22
C GLY A 285 7.37 21.22 7.89
N THR A 286 7.73 19.97 7.57
CA THR A 286 7.14 18.77 8.20
C THR A 286 8.21 17.90 8.82
N VAL A 287 8.00 17.51 10.08
CA VAL A 287 8.77 16.46 10.75
C VAL A 287 7.85 15.30 11.09
N GLN A 288 8.36 14.07 11.00
CA GLN A 288 7.65 12.84 11.34
C GLN A 288 8.43 12.06 12.40
N LEU A 289 7.72 11.43 13.34
CA LEU A 289 8.34 10.62 14.38
C LEU A 289 8.63 9.22 13.82
N GLY A 290 9.92 8.86 13.80
CA GLY A 290 10.40 7.53 13.41
C GLY A 290 10.85 6.72 14.62
N ALA A 291 11.40 5.52 14.37
CA ALA A 291 11.91 4.64 15.42
C ALA A 291 13.04 5.25 16.27
N ASN A 292 13.78 6.23 15.70
CA ASN A 292 14.96 6.85 16.30
C ASN A 292 14.80 8.37 16.53
N GLY A 293 13.56 8.87 16.55
CA GLY A 293 13.25 10.25 16.89
C GLY A 293 12.57 11.01 15.77
N TRP A 294 12.44 12.32 15.94
CA TRP A 294 11.87 13.21 14.94
C TRP A 294 12.79 13.35 13.74
N VAL A 295 12.27 13.05 12.56
CA VAL A 295 12.96 13.18 11.28
C VAL A 295 12.31 14.31 10.49
N ARG A 296 13.08 15.29 10.03
CA ARG A 296 12.60 16.26 9.06
C ARG A 296 12.45 15.58 7.71
N CYS A 297 11.28 15.73 7.10
CA CYS A 297 11.00 15.12 5.82
C CYS A 297 11.47 16.04 4.69
N ASP A 298 12.79 16.15 4.57
CA ASP A 298 13.49 16.94 3.57
C ASP A 298 14.15 16.07 2.50
N GLU A 299 14.88 16.70 1.57
CA GLU A 299 15.58 16.03 0.48
C GLU A 299 16.68 15.06 0.93
N ASN A 300 17.14 15.18 2.19
CA ASN A 300 18.18 14.32 2.77
C ASN A 300 17.58 13.12 3.50
N ALA A 301 16.31 13.18 3.89
CA ALA A 301 15.61 12.06 4.48
C ALA A 301 15.48 10.92 3.46
N ALA A 302 15.77 9.69 3.89
CA ALA A 302 15.73 8.54 2.99
C ALA A 302 14.32 8.35 2.41
N PHE A 303 14.25 8.25 1.08
CA PHE A 303 13.04 7.95 0.33
C PHE A 303 13.37 6.87 -0.70
N THR A 304 12.75 5.70 -0.55
CA THR A 304 13.01 4.55 -1.43
C THR A 304 11.73 3.90 -1.91
N SER A 305 11.80 3.20 -3.04
CA SER A 305 10.69 2.41 -3.57
C SER A 305 11.18 1.08 -4.14
N THR A 306 10.42 0.01 -3.94
CA THR A 306 10.65 -1.23 -4.70
C THR A 306 10.30 -1.01 -6.17
N LEU A 307 10.96 -1.75 -7.05
CA LEU A 307 10.63 -1.83 -8.46
C LEU A 307 9.36 -2.67 -8.69
N GLY A 308 8.83 -2.63 -9.90
CA GLY A 308 7.68 -3.45 -10.30
C GLY A 308 6.32 -2.79 -10.00
N THR A 309 5.26 -3.57 -10.14
CA THR A 309 3.87 -3.17 -9.90
C THR A 309 3.10 -4.35 -9.32
N PRO A 310 2.56 -4.24 -8.09
CA PRO A 310 2.60 -3.08 -7.20
C PRO A 310 4.00 -2.83 -6.59
N SER A 311 4.19 -1.68 -5.96
CA SER A 311 5.46 -1.21 -5.40
C SER A 311 5.27 -0.66 -3.99
N ARG A 312 6.26 -0.88 -3.13
CA ARG A 312 6.35 -0.34 -1.77
C ARG A 312 7.16 0.92 -1.78
N SER A 313 6.80 1.89 -0.96
CA SER A 313 7.58 3.11 -0.79
C SER A 313 7.76 3.45 0.68
N ASP A 314 9.00 3.69 1.07
CA ASP A 314 9.40 4.15 2.40
C ASP A 314 9.82 5.61 2.27
N TYR A 315 9.10 6.51 2.93
CA TYR A 315 9.32 7.96 2.87
C TYR A 315 9.77 8.51 4.22
N CYS A 316 10.55 9.59 4.19
CA CYS A 316 11.03 10.31 5.38
C CYS A 316 11.70 9.36 6.39
N ALA A 317 12.75 8.66 5.95
CA ALA A 317 13.46 7.64 6.72
C ALA A 317 12.59 6.48 7.24
N GLY A 318 11.59 6.09 6.45
CA GLY A 318 10.71 4.95 6.74
C GLY A 318 9.63 5.23 7.79
N THR A 319 9.45 6.50 8.18
CA THR A 319 8.37 6.92 9.08
C THR A 319 6.99 6.75 8.43
N ALA A 320 6.88 7.04 7.14
CA ALA A 320 5.71 6.75 6.32
C ALA A 320 6.02 5.59 5.36
N ARG A 321 5.13 4.61 5.33
CA ARG A 321 5.25 3.41 4.49
C ARG A 321 3.96 3.23 3.72
N SER A 322 4.07 2.94 2.43
CA SER A 322 2.92 2.70 1.57
C SER A 322 3.14 1.54 0.62
N LEU A 323 2.06 0.91 0.19
CA LEU A 323 2.04 -0.11 -0.86
C LEU A 323 0.97 0.28 -1.88
N GLY A 324 1.34 0.32 -3.16
CA GLY A 324 0.41 0.76 -4.20
C GLY A 324 0.87 0.41 -5.61
N HIS A 325 -0.02 0.62 -6.56
CA HIS A 325 0.26 0.46 -7.99
C HIS A 325 0.04 1.79 -8.72
N THR A 326 0.46 1.87 -9.98
CA THR A 326 0.35 3.10 -10.77
C THR A 326 -0.13 2.77 -12.17
N ALA A 327 -1.29 3.30 -12.54
CA ALA A 327 -1.75 3.35 -13.91
C ALA A 327 -1.05 4.50 -14.63
N VAL A 328 -0.56 4.24 -15.84
CA VAL A 328 0.15 5.24 -16.66
C VAL A 328 -0.63 5.47 -17.94
N THR A 329 -0.98 6.72 -18.19
CA THR A 329 -1.67 7.16 -19.40
C THR A 329 -0.75 8.07 -20.20
N ASP A 330 -0.56 7.77 -21.49
CA ASP A 330 0.10 8.70 -22.40
C ASP A 330 -0.82 9.91 -22.63
N ILE A 331 -0.28 11.10 -22.44
CA ILE A 331 -0.99 12.37 -22.62
C ILE A 331 -0.34 13.25 -23.69
N SER A 332 0.61 12.70 -24.45
CA SER A 332 1.23 13.38 -25.58
C SER A 332 0.18 13.93 -26.55
N GLY A 333 0.34 15.19 -26.97
CA GLY A 333 -0.59 15.89 -27.85
C GLY A 333 -1.87 16.41 -27.19
N ARG A 334 -2.17 16.03 -25.95
CA ARG A 334 -3.33 16.58 -25.21
C ARG A 334 -3.05 18.00 -24.74
N LYS A 335 -4.09 18.85 -24.66
CA LYS A 335 -3.96 20.21 -24.14
C LYS A 335 -3.61 20.20 -22.65
N MET A 336 -2.67 21.05 -22.26
CA MET A 336 -2.22 21.14 -20.86
C MET A 336 -3.37 21.55 -19.93
N ALA A 337 -4.17 22.54 -20.32
CA ALA A 337 -5.31 23.01 -19.54
C ALA A 337 -6.36 21.91 -19.30
N GLU A 338 -6.64 21.06 -20.30
CA GLU A 338 -7.61 19.98 -20.18
C GLU A 338 -7.16 18.89 -19.21
N VAL A 339 -5.89 18.48 -19.28
CA VAL A 339 -5.34 17.48 -18.36
C VAL A 339 -5.28 18.02 -16.93
N VAL A 340 -4.93 19.30 -16.73
CA VAL A 340 -4.96 19.90 -15.38
C VAL A 340 -6.38 19.96 -14.84
N ALA A 341 -7.37 20.34 -15.67
CA ALA A 341 -8.77 20.31 -15.27
C ALA A 341 -9.24 18.89 -14.90
N GLU A 342 -8.85 17.88 -15.68
CA GLU A 342 -9.12 16.46 -15.39
C GLU A 342 -8.50 16.04 -14.04
N MET A 343 -7.24 16.42 -13.79
CA MET A 343 -6.56 16.14 -12.52
C MET A 343 -7.24 16.82 -11.33
N GLN A 344 -7.70 18.05 -11.49
CA GLN A 344 -8.38 18.82 -10.45
C GLN A 344 -9.77 18.29 -10.12
N ALA A 345 -10.48 17.75 -11.12
CA ALA A 345 -11.82 17.18 -10.95
C ALA A 345 -11.80 15.72 -10.43
N GLY A 346 -10.71 15.00 -10.65
CA GLY A 346 -10.58 13.59 -10.26
C GLY A 346 -10.00 13.36 -8.87
N ASP A 347 -10.15 12.12 -8.38
CA ASP A 347 -9.51 11.68 -7.15
C ASP A 347 -7.99 11.79 -7.22
N GLY A 348 -7.37 12.10 -6.08
CA GLY A 348 -5.92 12.21 -5.96
C GLY A 348 -5.34 13.44 -6.63
N ASN A 349 -6.10 14.54 -6.73
CA ASN A 349 -5.58 15.82 -7.24
C ASN A 349 -4.27 16.21 -6.53
N SER A 350 -3.31 16.68 -7.31
CA SER A 350 -2.01 17.17 -6.85
C SER A 350 -1.68 18.58 -7.34
N ILE A 351 -2.56 19.21 -8.13
CA ILE A 351 -2.37 20.56 -8.66
C ILE A 351 -3.44 21.48 -8.06
N PHE A 352 -3.00 22.45 -7.27
CA PHE A 352 -3.85 23.38 -6.55
C PHE A 352 -3.62 24.81 -7.04
N GLY A 353 -4.69 25.60 -7.11
CA GLY A 353 -4.66 27.03 -7.42
C GLY A 353 -4.45 27.40 -8.90
N VAL A 354 -4.00 26.48 -9.76
CA VAL A 354 -3.99 26.68 -11.22
C VAL A 354 -5.43 26.84 -11.73
N VAL A 355 -5.72 27.93 -12.43
CA VAL A 355 -7.00 28.17 -13.12
C VAL A 355 -6.81 27.85 -14.61
N PRO A 356 -7.20 26.66 -15.11
CA PRO A 356 -6.76 26.19 -16.43
C PRO A 356 -7.08 27.11 -17.62
N PRO A 357 -8.23 27.82 -17.68
CA PRO A 357 -8.50 28.74 -18.78
C PRO A 357 -7.62 30.00 -18.82
N ALA A 358 -6.94 30.35 -17.71
CA ALA A 358 -6.27 31.64 -17.54
C ALA A 358 -4.79 31.54 -17.12
N ALA A 359 -4.37 30.41 -16.54
CA ALA A 359 -3.02 30.25 -15.99
C ALA A 359 -1.95 29.97 -17.06
N PHE A 360 -2.35 29.48 -18.24
CA PHE A 360 -1.44 29.10 -19.32
C PHE A 360 -1.23 30.26 -20.31
N ALA A 361 0.02 30.62 -20.58
CA ALA A 361 0.39 31.66 -21.54
C ALA A 361 -0.17 31.38 -22.95
N ASN A 362 -0.13 30.12 -23.38
CA ASN A 362 -0.86 29.65 -24.56
C ASN A 362 -1.95 28.63 -24.14
N PRO A 363 -3.25 28.95 -24.29
CA PRO A 363 -4.33 28.04 -23.92
C PRO A 363 -4.40 26.77 -24.79
N ASP A 364 -3.79 26.80 -25.98
CA ASP A 364 -3.70 25.68 -26.90
C ASP A 364 -2.39 24.88 -26.77
N ALA A 365 -1.56 25.17 -25.76
CA ALA A 365 -0.35 24.42 -25.49
C ALA A 365 -0.67 22.94 -25.22
N THR A 366 0.06 22.06 -25.90
CA THR A 366 -0.09 20.61 -25.76
C THR A 366 1.14 19.97 -25.15
N PHE A 367 0.95 18.83 -24.50
CA PHE A 367 2.05 18.05 -23.97
C PHE A 367 2.90 17.43 -25.10
N PRO A 368 4.23 17.48 -25.00
CA PRO A 368 5.11 16.84 -25.99
C PRO A 368 5.10 15.32 -25.87
N ALA A 369 5.67 14.64 -26.87
CA ALA A 369 5.87 13.20 -26.87
C ALA A 369 6.61 12.72 -25.62
N GLY A 370 6.16 11.60 -25.03
CA GLY A 370 6.71 11.03 -23.81
C GLY A 370 6.11 11.62 -22.52
N SER A 371 5.12 12.52 -22.63
CA SER A 371 4.37 13.03 -21.49
C SER A 371 3.40 12.00 -20.94
N GLN A 372 3.40 11.80 -19.63
CA GLN A 372 2.58 10.79 -18.98
C GLN A 372 1.82 11.37 -17.79
N LEU A 373 0.55 10.98 -17.67
CA LEU A 373 -0.21 11.10 -16.44
C LEU A 373 -0.14 9.77 -15.67
N ARG A 374 0.29 9.84 -14.42
CA ARG A 374 0.46 8.68 -13.53
C ARG A 374 -0.57 8.75 -12.43
N TYR A 375 -1.48 7.78 -12.38
CA TYR A 375 -2.46 7.65 -11.30
C TYR A 375 -2.03 6.54 -10.36
N ARG A 376 -1.49 6.93 -9.21
CA ARG A 376 -1.11 6.01 -8.13
C ARG A 376 -2.31 5.79 -7.22
N ARG A 377 -2.56 4.53 -6.88
CA ARG A 377 -3.46 4.12 -5.80
C ARG A 377 -2.79 3.12 -4.88
N GLY A 378 -3.17 3.12 -3.63
CA GLY A 378 -2.62 2.20 -2.65
C GLY A 378 -3.12 2.45 -1.25
N VAL A 379 -2.33 1.96 -0.30
CA VAL A 379 -2.60 2.07 1.12
C VAL A 379 -1.39 2.60 1.87
N ASP A 380 -1.65 3.33 2.95
CA ASP A 380 -0.67 3.69 3.95
C ASP A 380 -0.61 2.60 5.03
N LEU A 381 0.60 2.10 5.27
CA LEU A 381 0.89 0.97 6.17
C LEU A 381 1.40 1.45 7.55
N ALA A 382 1.67 2.75 7.67
CA ALA A 382 2.13 3.37 8.91
C ALA A 382 1.48 4.75 9.06
N GLN A 383 1.11 5.11 10.29
CA GLN A 383 0.50 6.39 10.63
C GLN A 383 1.46 7.16 11.56
N PRO A 384 2.55 7.76 11.04
CA PRO A 384 3.51 8.45 11.87
C PRO A 384 2.89 9.66 12.54
N TYR A 385 3.33 9.95 13.76
CA TYR A 385 3.13 11.28 14.33
C TYR A 385 3.88 12.31 13.49
N SER A 386 3.25 13.47 13.32
CA SER A 386 3.78 14.57 12.51
C SER A 386 3.56 15.93 13.17
N ILE A 387 4.49 16.84 12.94
CA ILE A 387 4.39 18.25 13.33
C ILE A 387 4.52 19.09 12.05
N ASN A 388 3.64 20.08 11.89
CA ASN A 388 3.76 21.07 10.83
C ASN A 388 4.46 22.33 11.37
N LEU A 389 5.75 22.42 11.13
CA LEU A 389 6.61 23.55 11.49
C LEU A 389 6.30 24.82 10.69
N ALA A 390 5.66 24.70 9.52
CA ALA A 390 5.24 25.87 8.75
C ALA A 390 4.03 26.59 9.39
N ASN A 391 3.34 25.95 10.34
CA ASN A 391 2.21 26.54 11.04
C ASN A 391 2.62 26.99 12.46
N PRO A 392 2.84 28.31 12.70
CA PRO A 392 3.27 28.80 14.01
C PRO A 392 2.24 28.52 15.12
N SER A 393 0.96 28.38 14.79
CA SER A 393 -0.10 28.04 15.75
C SER A 393 -0.01 26.61 16.31
N GLU A 394 0.92 25.80 15.80
CA GLU A 394 1.17 24.44 16.27
C GLU A 394 2.29 24.36 17.30
N THR A 395 2.97 25.47 17.57
CA THR A 395 3.94 25.55 18.67
C THR A 395 3.24 26.08 19.92
N THR A 396 3.41 25.39 21.05
CA THR A 396 2.89 25.88 22.34
C THR A 396 3.95 26.73 23.08
N GLY A 397 3.53 27.41 24.14
CA GLY A 397 4.45 28.16 25.01
C GLY A 397 5.20 27.29 26.04
N PHE A 398 5.01 25.97 26.04
CA PHE A 398 5.55 25.07 27.06
C PHE A 398 6.83 24.37 26.58
N ALA A 399 7.76 24.15 27.51
CA ALA A 399 8.99 23.40 27.25
C ALA A 399 8.81 21.87 27.42
N THR A 400 7.92 21.44 28.32
CA THR A 400 7.68 20.03 28.63
C THR A 400 6.19 19.70 28.66
N LEU A 401 5.86 18.42 28.43
CA LEU A 401 4.48 17.93 28.50
C LEU A 401 3.89 18.06 29.91
N GLU A 402 4.71 17.93 30.95
CA GLU A 402 4.26 18.12 32.34
C GLU A 402 3.83 19.57 32.58
N ALA A 403 4.59 20.54 32.07
CA ALA A 403 4.25 21.96 32.19
C ALA A 403 2.94 22.27 31.45
N LEU A 404 2.75 21.67 30.27
CA LEU A 404 1.49 21.76 29.53
C LEU A 404 0.34 21.13 30.32
N ILE A 405 0.49 19.92 30.87
CA ILE A 405 -0.54 19.27 31.69
C ILE A 405 -0.92 20.14 32.89
N ALA A 406 0.07 20.66 33.63
CA ALA A 406 -0.15 21.49 34.81
C ALA A 406 -0.87 22.82 34.49
N ALA A 407 -0.72 23.33 33.26
CA ALA A 407 -1.33 24.59 32.84
C ALA A 407 -2.82 24.47 32.46
N PHE A 408 -3.34 23.27 32.22
CA PHE A 408 -4.74 23.04 31.86
C PHE A 408 -5.46 22.11 32.85
N PRO A 409 -5.52 22.45 34.16
CA PRO A 409 -6.28 21.65 35.11
C PRO A 409 -7.79 21.78 34.83
N ALA A 410 -8.55 20.71 35.04
CA ALA A 410 -10.00 20.71 34.84
C ALA A 410 -10.73 21.72 35.75
N SER A 411 -10.15 22.06 36.91
CA SER A 411 -10.65 23.13 37.78
C SER A 411 -10.53 24.54 37.18
N GLY A 412 -9.67 24.72 36.17
CA GLY A 412 -9.51 25.96 35.42
C GLY A 412 -10.44 26.06 34.20
N ALA A 413 -11.17 25.00 33.85
CA ALA A 413 -12.07 24.99 32.71
C ALA A 413 -13.37 25.76 33.02
N THR A 414 -13.68 26.80 32.26
CA THR A 414 -14.93 27.56 32.41
C THR A 414 -15.95 27.17 31.34
N LEU A 415 -17.18 26.85 31.72
CA LEU A 415 -18.29 26.62 30.78
C LEU A 415 -19.28 27.79 30.82
N PRO A 416 -19.91 28.15 29.68
CA PRO A 416 -19.80 27.52 28.36
C PRO A 416 -18.55 27.93 27.57
N ALA A 417 -17.83 28.98 27.98
CA ALA A 417 -16.78 29.63 27.18
C ALA A 417 -15.59 28.74 26.77
N GLY A 418 -15.36 27.60 27.45
CA GLY A 418 -14.26 26.68 27.16
C GLY A 418 -12.86 27.23 27.45
N THR A 419 -12.72 28.37 28.13
CA THR A 419 -11.40 28.87 28.56
C THR A 419 -10.78 27.91 29.58
N GLY A 420 -9.44 27.86 29.65
CA GLY A 420 -8.73 26.91 30.51
C GLY A 420 -8.69 25.47 30.00
N THR A 421 -9.08 25.22 28.74
CA THR A 421 -9.00 23.90 28.11
C THR A 421 -8.07 23.91 26.89
N LEU A 422 -7.53 22.74 26.56
CA LEU A 422 -6.62 22.50 25.45
C LEU A 422 -7.38 21.95 24.24
N SER A 423 -7.14 22.45 23.03
CA SER A 423 -7.80 21.92 21.82
C SER A 423 -7.16 20.62 21.35
N LEU A 424 -8.00 19.62 21.07
CA LEU A 424 -7.65 18.35 20.40
C LEU A 424 -8.15 18.31 18.94
N GLY A 425 -8.45 19.49 18.37
CA GLY A 425 -8.83 19.62 16.97
C GLY A 425 -10.33 19.44 16.73
N VAL A 426 -10.68 19.26 15.46
CA VAL A 426 -12.07 19.21 14.99
C VAL A 426 -12.71 17.87 15.33
N LEU A 427 -13.95 17.91 15.79
CA LEU A 427 -14.71 16.73 16.19
C LEU A 427 -15.56 16.18 15.03
N ASN A 428 -16.03 16.99 14.08
CA ASN A 428 -16.86 16.55 12.95
C ASN A 428 -16.37 17.04 11.58
N GLU A 429 -16.78 16.36 10.51
CA GLU A 429 -16.33 16.65 9.14
C GLU A 429 -16.73 18.05 8.65
N GLN A 430 -17.88 18.57 9.13
CA GLN A 430 -18.36 19.92 8.80
C GLN A 430 -17.57 21.04 9.47
N GLN A 431 -16.61 20.71 10.35
CA GLN A 431 -15.83 21.68 11.11
C GLN A 431 -16.70 22.67 11.89
N THR A 432 -17.76 22.18 12.53
CA THR A 432 -18.65 22.98 13.39
C THR A 432 -18.54 22.62 14.87
N ARG A 433 -17.75 21.59 15.19
CA ARG A 433 -17.47 21.14 16.56
C ARG A 433 -15.97 20.97 16.77
N LEU A 434 -15.47 21.39 17.93
CA LEU A 434 -14.10 21.10 18.40
C LEU A 434 -14.14 20.13 19.57
N LEU A 435 -13.15 19.24 19.61
CA LEU A 435 -12.81 18.48 20.80
C LEU A 435 -11.76 19.24 21.61
N ARG A 436 -11.96 19.29 22.92
CA ARG A 436 -11.03 19.90 23.87
C ARG A 436 -10.84 19.01 25.09
N ALA A 437 -9.80 19.29 25.88
CA ALA A 437 -9.44 18.53 27.06
C ALA A 437 -8.93 19.42 28.19
N ALA A 438 -9.12 18.97 29.43
CA ALA A 438 -8.42 19.49 30.61
C ALA A 438 -8.13 18.34 31.58
N PHE A 439 -7.09 18.48 32.39
CA PHE A 439 -6.52 17.39 33.18
C PHE A 439 -7.12 17.37 34.59
N THR A 440 -7.72 16.25 34.99
CA THR A 440 -8.36 16.10 36.31
C THR A 440 -7.38 15.59 37.38
N GLY A 441 -6.19 15.15 36.98
CA GLY A 441 -5.14 14.66 37.86
C GLY A 441 -3.95 14.11 37.06
N PRO A 442 -2.95 13.53 37.73
CA PRO A 442 -1.84 12.82 37.06
C PRO A 442 -2.41 11.58 36.38
N GLY A 443 -2.64 11.70 35.07
CA GLY A 443 -3.06 10.57 34.23
C GLY A 443 -4.53 10.50 33.86
N THR A 444 -5.36 11.46 34.28
CA THR A 444 -6.79 11.51 33.96
C THR A 444 -7.18 12.81 33.26
N VAL A 445 -8.12 12.70 32.32
CA VAL A 445 -8.56 13.81 31.46
C VAL A 445 -10.08 13.89 31.39
N GLN A 446 -10.60 15.12 31.39
CA GLN A 446 -11.98 15.46 31.06
C GLN A 446 -12.01 16.00 29.62
N TYR A 447 -12.84 15.40 28.77
CA TYR A 447 -13.07 15.93 27.43
C TYR A 447 -14.23 16.93 27.41
N TYR A 448 -14.18 17.84 26.46
CA TYR A 448 -15.23 18.83 26.21
C TYR A 448 -15.50 18.90 24.71
N ALA A 449 -16.78 18.97 24.35
CA ALA A 449 -17.19 19.24 22.98
C ALA A 449 -17.66 20.69 22.89
N CYS A 450 -17.07 21.47 21.99
CA CYS A 450 -17.38 22.89 21.80
C CYS A 450 -17.97 23.18 20.42
N ASN A 451 -18.95 24.07 20.34
CA ASN A 451 -19.37 24.65 19.06
C ASN A 451 -18.23 25.50 18.50
N PHE A 452 -18.03 25.43 17.19
CA PHE A 452 -16.93 26.08 16.49
C PHE A 452 -17.46 26.74 15.22
N ASP A 453 -17.08 28.00 15.04
CA ASP A 453 -17.31 28.77 13.83
C ASP A 453 -16.00 28.80 13.04
N SER A 454 -16.00 28.10 11.91
CA SER A 454 -14.83 28.00 11.03
C SER A 454 -14.50 29.30 10.30
N ALA A 455 -15.46 30.21 10.12
CA ALA A 455 -15.23 31.49 9.44
C ALA A 455 -14.43 32.47 10.31
N THR A 456 -14.67 32.44 11.63
CA THR A 456 -14.00 33.31 12.60
C THR A 456 -12.91 32.59 13.39
N ASN A 457 -12.78 31.27 13.21
CA ASN A 457 -11.91 30.40 13.99
C ASN A 457 -12.17 30.50 15.51
N ALA A 458 -13.44 30.69 15.88
CA ALA A 458 -13.88 30.92 17.26
C ALA A 458 -14.73 29.76 17.80
N TYR A 459 -14.75 29.60 19.12
CA TYR A 459 -15.60 28.63 19.81
C TYR A 459 -16.31 29.31 20.98
N ASP A 460 -17.54 28.90 21.28
CA ASP A 460 -18.36 29.61 22.28
C ASP A 460 -19.01 28.69 23.32
N THR A 461 -19.63 27.59 22.88
CA THR A 461 -20.49 26.74 23.70
C THR A 461 -19.85 25.38 23.87
N CYS A 462 -19.12 25.21 24.97
CA CYS A 462 -18.52 23.96 25.40
C CYS A 462 -19.39 23.27 26.44
N ALA A 463 -19.46 21.94 26.35
CA ALA A 463 -20.04 21.08 27.35
C ALA A 463 -19.06 19.95 27.69
N ALA A 464 -19.06 19.51 28.94
CA ALA A 464 -18.32 18.32 29.34
C ALA A 464 -18.85 17.10 28.57
N ALA A 465 -17.92 16.27 28.10
CA ALA A 465 -18.17 15.01 27.42
C ALA A 465 -17.68 13.86 28.31
N GLU A 466 -17.23 12.77 27.71
CA GLU A 466 -16.64 11.64 28.41
C GLU A 466 -15.33 12.00 29.15
N THR A 467 -14.89 11.10 30.03
CA THR A 467 -13.58 11.15 30.70
C THR A 467 -12.69 10.04 30.19
N GLY A 468 -11.38 10.24 30.26
CA GLY A 468 -10.40 9.26 29.84
C GLY A 468 -9.14 9.29 30.68
N THR A 469 -8.12 8.59 30.20
CA THR A 469 -6.76 8.63 30.74
C THR A 469 -5.80 9.27 29.74
N VAL A 470 -4.70 9.79 30.27
CA VAL A 470 -3.61 10.36 29.48
C VAL A 470 -2.30 9.93 30.09
N GLU A 471 -1.29 9.67 29.25
CA GLU A 471 0.06 9.38 29.74
C GLU A 471 1.09 10.07 28.86
N VAL A 472 2.24 10.40 29.44
CA VAL A 472 3.43 10.75 28.65
C VAL A 472 4.11 9.45 28.27
N ARG A 473 4.15 9.16 26.98
CA ARG A 473 4.80 7.97 26.43
C ARG A 473 6.07 8.38 25.69
N THR A 474 7.10 7.54 25.80
CA THR A 474 8.26 7.61 24.92
C THR A 474 7.99 6.75 23.68
N GLU A 475 7.82 7.38 22.54
CA GLU A 475 7.69 6.71 21.24
C GLU A 475 8.85 7.13 20.34
N GLY A 476 9.58 6.16 19.79
CA GLY A 476 10.72 6.45 18.93
C GLY A 476 11.80 7.32 19.60
N GLY A 477 11.91 7.30 20.93
CA GLY A 477 12.81 8.19 21.69
C GLY A 477 12.31 9.62 21.92
N ALA A 478 11.12 10.00 21.41
CA ALA A 478 10.48 11.28 21.71
C ALA A 478 9.34 11.12 22.73
N ARG A 479 9.09 12.16 23.53
CA ARG A 479 7.97 12.20 24.48
C ARG A 479 6.71 12.73 23.79
N VAL A 480 5.62 11.99 23.88
CA VAL A 480 4.30 12.34 23.33
C VAL A 480 3.21 12.09 24.36
N LEU A 481 2.12 12.86 24.30
CA LEU A 481 0.90 12.53 25.06
C LEU A 481 0.11 11.46 24.33
N ALA A 482 -0.24 10.40 25.03
CA ALA A 482 -1.17 9.38 24.57
C ALA A 482 -2.49 9.54 25.31
N PHE A 483 -3.54 9.91 24.59
CA PHE A 483 -4.90 9.98 25.11
C PHE A 483 -5.58 8.63 24.92
N ASN A 484 -6.03 8.01 26.01
CA ASN A 484 -6.55 6.64 26.03
C ASN A 484 -7.94 6.60 26.66
N GLY A 485 -8.87 5.87 26.04
CA GLY A 485 -10.21 5.65 26.59
C GLY A 485 -11.09 6.91 26.64
N GLY A 486 -12.40 6.70 26.55
CA GLY A 486 -13.41 7.76 26.66
C GLY A 486 -13.20 8.98 25.75
N HIS A 487 -12.47 8.82 24.65
CA HIS A 487 -12.30 9.88 23.67
C HIS A 487 -13.56 9.91 22.79
N PRO A 488 -14.27 11.05 22.68
CA PRO A 488 -15.44 11.14 21.80
C PRO A 488 -15.07 10.73 20.37
N PRO A 489 -15.89 9.94 19.67
CA PRO A 489 -15.60 9.57 18.30
C PRO A 489 -15.56 10.84 17.44
N THR A 490 -14.45 11.07 16.74
CA THR A 490 -14.34 12.19 15.80
C THR A 490 -14.67 11.74 14.38
N GLY A 491 -15.31 12.60 13.58
CA GLY A 491 -15.58 12.35 12.16
C GLY A 491 -14.36 12.57 11.26
N VAL A 492 -13.35 13.29 11.74
CA VAL A 492 -12.14 13.60 10.95
C VAL A 492 -11.14 12.44 10.92
N GLY A 493 -10.34 12.40 9.86
CA GLY A 493 -9.32 11.36 9.62
C GLY A 493 -8.02 11.53 10.39
N SER A 494 -7.78 12.68 11.03
CA SER A 494 -6.58 12.95 11.82
C SER A 494 -6.91 13.10 13.30
N LEU A 495 -6.09 12.53 14.16
CA LEU A 495 -6.07 12.78 15.60
C LEU A 495 -5.02 13.82 15.94
N ARG A 496 -5.30 14.64 16.96
CA ARG A 496 -4.37 15.63 17.49
C ARG A 496 -3.92 15.21 18.89
N THR A 497 -2.64 15.34 19.14
CA THR A 497 -2.01 15.21 20.45
C THR A 497 -0.89 16.24 20.60
N PHE A 498 0.02 16.06 21.56
CA PHE A 498 1.16 16.92 21.82
C PHE A 498 2.43 16.10 21.99
N GLY A 499 3.57 16.67 21.60
CA GLY A 499 4.87 16.02 21.75
C GLY A 499 6.01 17.03 21.87
N GLU A 500 7.10 16.58 22.48
CA GLU A 500 8.29 17.40 22.68
C GLU A 500 9.21 17.32 21.47
N TYR A 501 9.61 18.49 20.98
CA TYR A 501 10.55 18.65 19.87
C TYR A 501 11.35 19.93 20.07
N SER A 502 12.68 19.87 19.92
CA SER A 502 13.59 21.03 20.02
C SER A 502 13.32 21.97 21.22
N GLY A 503 13.14 21.39 22.41
CA GLY A 503 12.96 22.14 23.67
C GLY A 503 11.60 22.81 23.85
N LYS A 504 10.60 22.47 23.02
CA LYS A 504 9.22 22.97 23.12
C LYS A 504 8.22 21.82 22.94
N VAL A 505 7.00 22.06 23.39
CA VAL A 505 5.85 21.21 23.10
C VAL A 505 5.14 21.70 21.85
N TYR A 506 4.94 20.79 20.90
CA TYR A 506 4.22 21.01 19.66
C TYR A 506 2.90 20.26 19.66
N VAL A 507 1.97 20.76 18.86
CA VAL A 507 0.83 20.01 18.39
C VAL A 507 1.32 18.92 17.45
N VAL A 508 0.91 17.69 17.70
CA VAL A 508 1.24 16.51 16.93
C VAL A 508 -0.02 15.96 16.28
N ARG A 509 0.09 15.46 15.05
CA ARG A 509 -1.01 14.78 14.34
C ARG A 509 -0.62 13.37 13.91
N ALA A 510 -1.58 12.47 13.96
CA ALA A 510 -1.52 11.17 13.29
C ALA A 510 -2.81 10.93 12.53
N THR A 511 -2.70 10.30 11.36
CA THR A 511 -3.86 9.74 10.67
C THR A 511 -4.43 8.61 11.51
N LYS A 512 -5.75 8.50 11.60
CA LYS A 512 -6.41 7.35 12.21
C LYS A 512 -6.08 6.10 11.41
N SER A 513 -5.91 4.97 12.08
CA SER A 513 -5.51 3.71 11.44
C SER A 513 -6.63 2.99 10.70
N ASP A 514 -7.88 3.47 10.78
CA ASP A 514 -9.01 2.92 10.03
C ASP A 514 -8.71 2.90 8.52
N THR A 515 -9.08 1.81 7.85
CA THR A 515 -8.84 1.60 6.42
C THR A 515 -9.29 2.78 5.55
N ARG A 516 -10.45 3.38 5.85
CA ARG A 516 -10.99 4.51 5.07
C ARG A 516 -10.07 5.75 5.02
N TYR A 517 -9.21 5.94 6.03
CA TYR A 517 -8.31 7.10 6.11
C TYR A 517 -6.89 6.78 5.60
N ASN A 518 -6.62 5.51 5.31
CA ASN A 518 -5.31 5.03 4.85
C ASN A 518 -5.38 4.49 3.42
N LEU A 519 -6.46 4.79 2.69
CA LEU A 519 -6.46 4.71 1.23
C LEU A 519 -5.77 5.96 0.70
N ASN A 520 -4.78 5.78 -0.17
CA ASN A 520 -4.10 6.89 -0.82
C ASN A 520 -4.29 6.84 -2.34
N ALA A 521 -4.43 8.03 -2.93
CA ALA A 521 -4.47 8.21 -4.37
C ALA A 521 -3.73 9.49 -4.74
N ALA A 522 -3.00 9.47 -5.86
CA ALA A 522 -2.30 10.64 -6.36
C ALA A 522 -2.18 10.61 -7.88
N ARG A 523 -2.48 11.74 -8.53
CA ARG A 523 -2.21 11.99 -9.94
C ARG A 523 -0.91 12.75 -10.06
N ARG A 524 -0.02 12.34 -10.96
CA ARG A 524 1.30 12.96 -11.13
C ARG A 524 1.63 13.07 -12.61
N LEU A 525 2.09 14.25 -13.02
CA LEU A 525 2.72 14.42 -14.32
C LEU A 525 4.15 13.87 -14.23
N ASN A 526 4.63 13.14 -15.25
CA ASN A 526 6.05 12.80 -15.30
C ASN A 526 6.93 14.05 -15.55
N GLY A 527 8.24 13.90 -15.43
CA GLY A 527 9.19 15.00 -15.61
C GLY A 527 9.06 15.70 -16.97
N VAL A 528 8.87 14.95 -18.05
CA VAL A 528 8.67 15.51 -19.40
C VAL A 528 7.46 16.43 -19.45
N ALA A 529 6.32 15.97 -18.92
CA ALA A 529 5.10 16.76 -18.87
C ALA A 529 5.27 17.99 -17.95
N TRP A 530 5.90 17.83 -16.79
CA TRP A 530 6.11 18.93 -15.84
C TRP A 530 7.00 20.03 -16.41
N GLU A 531 8.16 19.67 -16.96
CA GLU A 531 9.10 20.64 -17.54
C GLU A 531 8.50 21.38 -18.75
N ALA A 532 7.65 20.71 -19.55
CA ALA A 532 6.91 21.38 -20.62
C ALA A 532 5.84 22.36 -20.08
N MET A 533 5.25 22.06 -18.92
CA MET A 533 4.20 22.88 -18.31
C MET A 533 4.72 24.17 -17.68
N LYS A 534 5.91 24.14 -17.06
CA LYS A 534 6.53 25.30 -16.39
C LYS A 534 6.51 26.62 -17.19
N PRO A 535 7.03 26.68 -18.43
CA PRO A 535 7.05 27.93 -19.19
C PRO A 535 5.65 28.46 -19.51
N GLN A 536 4.66 27.57 -19.66
CA GLN A 536 3.28 28.00 -19.88
C GLN A 536 2.67 28.62 -18.62
N LEU A 537 3.12 28.23 -17.43
CA LEU A 537 2.75 28.86 -16.16
C LEU A 537 3.62 30.07 -15.80
N GLY A 538 4.57 30.46 -16.67
CA GLY A 538 5.56 31.51 -16.40
C GLY A 538 6.66 31.13 -15.41
N ILE A 539 6.72 29.86 -14.98
CA ILE A 539 7.73 29.39 -14.02
C ILE A 539 9.09 29.25 -14.73
N GLY A 540 10.16 29.76 -14.12
CA GLY A 540 11.52 29.66 -14.65
C GLY A 540 11.84 30.62 -15.81
N SER A 541 10.90 31.48 -16.21
CA SER A 541 11.20 32.64 -17.05
C SER A 541 11.82 33.71 -16.16
N ALA A 542 13.07 34.11 -16.42
CA ALA A 542 13.65 35.27 -15.75
C ALA A 542 12.74 36.48 -16.06
N VAL A 543 12.20 37.10 -15.02
CA VAL A 543 11.53 38.41 -15.12
C VAL A 543 12.56 39.47 -15.50
#